data_AF-A0A957YET4-F1
#
_entry.id   AF-A0A957YET4-F1
#
_cell.length_a   1.000
_cell.length_b   1.000
_cell.length_c   1.000
_cell.angle_alpha   90.00
_cell.angle_beta   90.00
_cell.angle_gamma   90.00
#
_symmetry.space_group_name_H-M   'P 1'
#
loop_
_entity.id
_entity.type
_entity.pdbx_description
1 polymer ?
#
loop_
_entity_poly.entity_id
_entity_poly.type
_entity_poly.pdbx_seq_one_letter_code
_entity_poly.pdbx_strand_id
1 'polypeptide(L)'
;MAYIPDPGDIIKMHAWHGVVLKVFCNDQGQDTVLQVQTVRNVFRGYPPEFIELNAAPDAVSPATRADLEAEIQYLQQMREIGLQQMLDSIRVEAVKN
;
A
#
# COMPACT_ATOMS: atom_id res chain seq x y z
N MET A 1 -24.03 6.32 2.50
CA MET A 1 -23.05 6.94 3.40
C MET A 1 -21.69 6.50 2.92
N ALA A 2 -20.74 7.42 2.70
CA ALA A 2 -19.38 7.06 2.33
C ALA A 2 -18.71 6.32 3.50
N TYR A 3 -17.85 5.36 3.20
CA TYR A 3 -17.08 4.64 4.22
C TYR A 3 -16.05 5.58 4.84
N ILE A 4 -16.09 5.73 6.17
CA ILE A 4 -15.12 6.52 6.93
C ILE A 4 -14.30 5.53 7.77
N PRO A 5 -13.02 5.30 7.44
CA PRO A 5 -12.17 4.40 8.20
C PRO A 5 -11.78 4.95 9.56
N ASP A 6 -11.60 4.07 10.54
CA ASP A 6 -11.01 4.36 11.85
C ASP A 6 -9.52 3.96 11.91
N PRO A 7 -8.73 4.51 12.85
CA PRO A 7 -7.38 4.03 13.10
C PRO A 7 -7.35 2.53 13.41
N GLY A 8 -6.48 1.79 12.72
CA GLY A 8 -6.38 0.33 12.80
C GLY A 8 -7.14 -0.39 11.69
N ASP A 9 -8.05 0.28 10.98
CA ASP A 9 -8.76 -0.33 9.86
C ASP A 9 -7.82 -0.65 8.71
N ILE A 10 -8.17 -1.76 8.05
CA ILE A 10 -7.50 -2.20 6.83
C ILE A 10 -8.33 -1.71 5.66
N ILE A 11 -7.68 -0.98 4.78
CA ILE A 11 -8.31 -0.37 3.62
C ILE A 11 -7.58 -0.76 2.35
N LYS A 12 -8.33 -0.76 1.25
CA LYS A 12 -7.80 -0.78 -0.09
C LYS A 12 -7.79 0.65 -0.63
N MET A 13 -6.66 1.07 -1.19
CA MET A 13 -6.49 2.32 -1.92
C MET A 13 -5.93 2.00 -3.31
N HIS A 14 -6.72 2.27 -4.35
CA HIS A 14 -6.43 1.84 -5.73
C HIS A 14 -6.16 0.31 -5.81
N ALA A 15 -4.92 -0.07 -6.09
CA ALA A 15 -4.47 -1.46 -6.22
C ALA A 15 -3.71 -1.96 -4.98
N TRP A 16 -3.58 -1.14 -3.93
CA TRP A 16 -2.75 -1.42 -2.77
C TRP A 16 -3.58 -1.50 -1.50
N HIS A 17 -3.10 -2.27 -0.55
CA HIS A 17 -3.71 -2.39 0.78
C HIS A 17 -2.86 -1.69 1.83
N GLY A 18 -3.50 -1.14 2.84
CA GLY A 18 -2.84 -0.43 3.92
C GLY A 18 -3.63 -0.41 5.21
N VAL A 19 -2.96 0.03 6.26
CA VAL A 19 -3.56 0.23 7.59
C VAL A 19 -3.65 1.72 7.87
N VAL A 20 -4.82 2.15 8.33
CA VAL A 20 -5.03 3.52 8.79
C VAL A 20 -4.30 3.71 10.12
N LEU A 21 -3.35 4.63 10.15
CA LEU A 21 -2.59 4.96 11.36
C LEU A 21 -3.27 6.04 12.18
N LYS A 22 -3.80 7.07 11.50
CA LYS A 22 -4.46 8.23 12.12
C LYS A 22 -5.52 8.79 11.19
N VAL A 23 -6.53 9.40 11.81
CA VAL A 23 -7.59 10.15 11.14
C VAL A 23 -7.54 11.58 11.67
N PHE A 24 -7.46 12.55 10.77
CA PHE A 24 -7.50 13.98 11.07
C PHE A 24 -8.82 14.53 10.55
N CYS A 25 -9.63 15.10 11.44
CA CYS A 25 -10.88 15.76 11.09
C CYS A 25 -10.79 17.24 11.43
N ASN A 26 -11.34 18.12 10.59
CA ASN A 26 -11.61 19.50 11.01
C ASN A 26 -12.75 19.55 12.05
N ASP A 27 -12.92 20.68 12.75
CA ASP A 27 -13.92 20.85 13.82
C ASP A 27 -15.37 20.64 13.36
N GLN A 28 -15.62 20.60 12.05
CA GLN A 28 -16.93 20.38 11.43
C GLN A 28 -17.09 18.97 10.84
N GLY A 29 -16.07 18.10 10.94
CA GLY A 29 -16.04 16.76 10.33
C GLY A 29 -16.09 16.77 8.79
N GLN A 30 -15.92 17.93 8.17
CA GLN A 30 -16.04 18.12 6.73
C GLN A 30 -14.74 17.82 6.00
N ASP A 31 -13.58 17.93 6.67
CA ASP A 31 -12.28 17.61 6.11
C ASP A 31 -11.67 16.40 6.83
N THR A 32 -11.71 15.23 6.19
CA THR A 32 -11.12 14.00 6.72
C THR A 32 -9.86 13.65 5.94
N VAL A 33 -8.71 13.71 6.62
CA VAL A 33 -7.42 13.27 6.11
C VAL A 33 -6.99 12.01 6.85
N LEU A 34 -6.67 10.96 6.10
CA LEU A 34 -6.14 9.72 6.65
C LEU A 34 -4.62 9.72 6.54
N GLN A 35 -3.93 9.28 7.57
CA GLN A 35 -2.54 8.83 7.46
C GLN A 35 -2.54 7.31 7.34
N VAL A 36 -2.03 6.76 6.23
CA VAL A 36 -2.13 5.33 5.90
C VAL A 36 -0.75 4.77 5.59
N GLN A 37 -0.42 3.65 6.22
CA GLN A 37 0.76 2.87 5.87
C GLN A 37 0.36 1.74 4.92
N THR A 38 0.71 1.87 3.65
CA THR A 38 0.49 0.82 2.64
C THR A 38 1.59 -0.24 2.72
N VAL A 39 1.26 -1.48 2.38
CA VAL A 39 2.26 -2.56 2.28
C VAL A 39 3.32 -2.20 1.26
N ARG A 40 2.91 -1.63 0.13
CA ARG A 40 3.82 -1.09 -0.90
C ARG A 40 4.87 -0.15 -0.32
N ASN A 41 4.50 0.77 0.57
CA ASN A 41 5.45 1.70 1.17
C ASN A 41 6.36 1.01 2.18
N VAL A 42 5.83 0.10 3.00
CA VAL A 42 6.68 -0.71 3.89
C VAL A 42 7.72 -1.47 3.08
N PHE A 43 7.31 -2.12 1.99
CA PHE A 43 8.19 -2.86 1.10
C PHE A 43 9.27 -1.99 0.44
N ARG A 44 8.96 -0.71 0.16
CA ARG A 44 9.89 0.26 -0.43
C ARG A 44 10.71 1.05 0.60
N GLY A 45 10.43 0.91 1.89
CA GLY A 45 11.02 1.74 2.94
C GLY A 45 10.55 3.20 2.93
N TYR A 46 9.34 3.45 2.43
CA TYR A 46 8.73 4.79 2.35
C TYR A 46 7.81 5.09 3.54
N PRO A 47 7.68 6.38 3.91
CA PRO A 47 6.80 6.79 4.99
C PRO A 47 5.30 6.53 4.66
N PRO A 48 4.41 6.66 5.66
CA PRO A 48 2.97 6.67 5.43
C PRO A 48 2.54 7.76 4.43
N GLU A 49 1.48 7.48 3.67
CA GLU A 49 0.82 8.42 2.77
C GLU A 49 -0.34 9.14 3.46
N PHE A 50 -0.71 10.32 2.96
CA PHE A 50 -1.87 11.07 3.41
C PHE A 50 -2.95 11.08 2.33
N ILE A 51 -4.20 10.80 2.71
CA ILE A 51 -5.34 10.70 1.79
C ILE A 51 -6.43 11.66 2.23
N GLU A 52 -6.85 12.56 1.36
CA GLU A 52 -7.98 13.47 1.59
C GLU A 52 -9.28 12.84 1.08
N LEU A 53 -10.14 12.38 1.98
CA LEU A 53 -11.36 11.66 1.59
C LEU A 53 -12.40 12.53 0.89
N ASN A 54 -12.43 13.84 1.15
CA ASN A 54 -13.46 14.70 0.54
C ASN A 54 -13.17 15.04 -0.91
N ALA A 55 -11.90 15.07 -1.30
CA ALA A 55 -11.51 15.23 -2.69
C ALA A 55 -11.89 13.98 -3.52
N ALA A 56 -11.91 12.80 -2.89
CA ALA A 56 -12.25 11.54 -3.52
C ALA A 56 -12.91 10.56 -2.52
N PRO A 57 -14.24 10.62 -2.34
CA PRO A 57 -14.97 9.81 -1.36
C PRO A 57 -14.85 8.29 -1.58
N ASP A 58 -14.58 7.88 -2.81
CA ASP A 58 -14.39 6.47 -3.20
C ASP A 58 -12.90 6.09 -3.32
N ALA A 59 -11.99 6.93 -2.82
CA ALA A 59 -10.54 6.66 -2.85
C ALA A 59 -10.15 5.42 -2.05
N VAL A 60 -10.97 5.07 -1.04
CA VAL A 60 -10.71 3.95 -0.14
C VAL A 60 -11.94 3.06 0.00
N SER A 61 -11.71 1.76 0.15
CA SER A 61 -12.75 0.80 0.51
C SER A 61 -12.28 -0.12 1.63
N PRO A 62 -13.20 -0.73 2.41
CA PRO A 62 -12.83 -1.72 3.41
C PRO A 62 -12.05 -2.88 2.77
N ALA A 63 -11.07 -3.39 3.48
CA ALA A 63 -10.32 -4.58 3.11
C ALA A 63 -10.04 -5.42 4.36
N THR A 64 -9.53 -6.63 4.14
CA THR A 64 -9.29 -7.59 5.21
C THR A 64 -7.81 -7.81 5.45
N ARG A 65 -7.50 -8.40 6.61
CA ARG A 65 -6.14 -8.87 6.89
C ARG A 65 -5.65 -9.90 5.86
N ALA A 66 -6.54 -10.73 5.33
CA ALA A 66 -6.18 -11.69 4.29
C ALA A 66 -5.73 -10.99 2.99
N ASP A 67 -6.35 -9.85 2.64
CA ASP A 67 -5.96 -9.05 1.47
C ASP A 67 -4.55 -8.46 1.65
N LEU A 68 -4.24 -7.94 2.85
CA LEU A 68 -2.89 -7.48 3.20
C LEU A 68 -1.85 -8.61 3.10
N GLU A 69 -2.16 -9.78 3.67
CA GLU A 69 -1.26 -10.93 3.65
C GLU A 69 -1.01 -11.44 2.22
N ALA A 70 -2.05 -11.46 1.37
CA ALA A 70 -1.92 -11.80 -0.04
C ALA A 70 -1.02 -10.81 -0.79
N GLU A 71 -1.16 -9.50 -0.54
CA GLU A 71 -0.31 -8.48 -1.15
C GLU A 71 1.15 -8.60 -0.69
N ILE A 72 1.39 -8.89 0.60
CA ILE A 72 2.74 -9.15 1.13
C ILE A 72 3.39 -10.33 0.41
N GLN A 73 2.66 -11.45 0.28
CA GLN A 73 3.16 -12.64 -0.41
C GLN A 73 3.48 -12.35 -1.88
N TYR A 74 2.59 -11.63 -2.57
CA TYR A 74 2.83 -11.21 -3.95
C TYR A 74 4.10 -10.37 -4.09
N LEU A 75 4.31 -9.37 -3.22
CA LEU A 75 5.50 -8.53 -3.27
C LEU A 75 6.79 -9.31 -2.96
N GLN A 76 6.74 -10.28 -2.05
CA GLN A 76 7.88 -11.17 -1.77
C GLN A 76 8.22 -12.04 -2.98
N GLN A 77 7.22 -12.61 -3.66
CA GLN A 77 7.43 -13.40 -4.87
C GLN A 77 8.03 -12.54 -6.00
N MET A 78 7.52 -11.31 -6.18
CA MET A 78 8.05 -10.38 -7.18
C MET A 78 9.51 -9.99 -6.90
N ARG A 79 9.90 -9.87 -5.63
CA ARG A 79 11.30 -9.65 -5.22
C ARG A 79 12.19 -10.81 -5.64
N GLU A 80 11.75 -12.04 -5.41
CA GLU A 80 12.51 -13.25 -5.75
C GLU A 80 12.68 -13.41 -7.26
N ILE A 81 11.60 -13.17 -8.04
CA ILE A 81 11.67 -13.15 -9.49
C ILE A 81 12.64 -12.08 -9.98
N GLY A 82 12.57 -10.86 -9.43
CA GLY A 82 13.49 -9.78 -9.78
C GLY A 82 14.95 -10.12 -9.49
N LEU A 83 15.23 -10.72 -8.34
CA LEU A 83 16.58 -11.20 -8.00
C LEU A 83 17.09 -12.24 -8.99
N GLN A 84 16.25 -13.22 -9.35
CA GLN A 84 16.62 -14.25 -10.32
C GLN A 84 16.94 -13.64 -11.69
N GLN A 85 16.13 -12.69 -12.16
CA GLN A 85 16.37 -11.97 -13.42
C GLN A 85 17.69 -11.20 -13.41
N MET A 86 18.04 -10.55 -12.29
CA MET A 86 19.32 -9.86 -12.13
C MET A 86 20.50 -10.84 -12.22
N LEU A 87 20.42 -11.99 -11.54
CA LEU A 87 21.47 -13.03 -11.58
C LEU A 87 21.65 -13.62 -12.98
N ASP A 88 20.55 -13.87 -13.68
CA ASP A 88 20.60 -14.42 -15.05
C ASP A 88 21.19 -13.41 -16.03
N SER A 89 20.96 -12.11 -15.82
CA SER A 89 21.53 -11.04 -16.66
C SER A 89 23.07 -11.00 -16.58
N ILE A 90 23.63 -11.15 -15.37
CA ILE A 90 25.09 -11.22 -15.16
C ILE A 90 25.69 -12.46 -15.82
N ARG A 91 25.00 -13.62 -15.75
CA ARG A 91 25.47 -14.87 -16.34
C ARG A 91 25.58 -14.81 -17.86
N VAL A 92 24.65 -14.12 -18.53
CA VAL A 92 24.66 -13.97 -19.99
C VAL A 92 25.82 -13.10 -20.47
N GLU A 93 26.24 -12.10 -19.69
CA GLU A 93 27.41 -11.27 -20.02
C GLU A 93 28.74 -12.02 -19.83
N ALA A 94 28.84 -12.87 -18.80
CA ALA A 94 30.05 -13.66 -18.53
C ALA A 94 30.36 -14.73 -19.59
N VAL A 95 29.37 -15.17 -20.37
CA VAL A 95 29.54 -16.16 -21.47
C VAL A 95 29.89 -15.48 -22.80
N LYS A 96 29.72 -14.16 -22.90
CA LYS A 96 29.99 -13.39 -24.14
C LYS A 96 31.37 -12.71 -24.16
N ASN A 97 32.13 -12.80 -23.07
CA ASN A 97 33.53 -12.34 -22.96
C ASN A 97 34.47 -13.54 -22.80
#